data_AF-A0A0P6YDX3-F1
#
_entry.id   AF-A0A0P6YDX3-F1
#
_cell.length_a   1.000
_cell.length_b   1.000
_cell.length_c   1.000
_cell.angle_alpha   90.00
_cell.angle_beta   90.00
_cell.angle_gamma   90.00
#
_symmetry.space_group_name_H-M   'P 1'
#
loop_
_entity.id
_entity.type
_entity.pdbx_description
1 polymer ?
#
loop_
_entity_poly.entity_id
_entity_poly.type
_entity_poly.pdbx_seq_one_letter_code
_entity_poly.pdbx_strand_id
1 'polypeptide(L)'
;MAYATKDEFRAYKLQPNGGTTPIPTTDDLLITRLLGVAQAEIDLYCHRSFEAVTTTRFYDEANARMVGQRLYLDTELLTVTSLMNGDGREIPLTGFRLEPRNEPPYTMITLKSSWVWFLNLDAEIAITGTWGYSATAPAPIQQATLELTAYLYDLRKQQNYDVTAMPELGQVVIPGGMPKHVKNLMAEYRRKW
;
A
#
# COMPACT_ATOMS: atom_id res chain seq x y z
N MET A 1 5.36 1.59 7.33
CA MET A 1 4.48 2.29 8.28
C MET A 1 3.07 1.80 8.00
N ALA A 2 2.38 1.32 9.03
CA ALA A 2 1.00 0.87 8.88
C ALA A 2 0.11 2.00 8.34
N TYR A 3 -0.85 1.70 7.44
CA TYR A 3 -1.82 2.69 6.93
C TYR A 3 -2.66 3.37 8.01
N ALA A 4 -2.72 2.77 9.19
CA ALA A 4 -3.31 3.35 10.38
C ALA A 4 -2.44 3.01 11.60
N THR A 5 -2.53 3.83 12.63
CA THR A 5 -1.78 3.72 13.89
C THR A 5 -2.58 2.95 14.95
N LYS A 6 -1.88 2.49 15.99
CA LYS A 6 -2.52 1.84 17.15
C LYS A 6 -3.50 2.77 17.86
N ASP A 7 -3.19 4.06 17.93
CA ASP A 7 -4.03 5.04 18.62
C ASP A 7 -5.30 5.35 17.82
N GLU A 8 -5.21 5.41 16.48
CA GLU A 8 -6.38 5.48 15.60
C GLU A 8 -7.26 4.23 15.74
N PHE A 9 -6.66 3.03 15.85
CA PHE A 9 -7.41 1.81 16.11
C PHE A 9 -8.16 1.82 17.45
N ARG A 10 -7.50 2.32 18.51
CA ARG A 10 -8.14 2.47 19.81
C ARG A 10 -9.29 3.46 19.75
N ALA A 11 -9.10 4.60 19.09
CA ALA A 11 -10.15 5.59 18.88
C ALA A 11 -11.32 5.01 18.07
N TYR A 12 -11.04 4.21 17.05
CA TYR A 12 -12.06 3.56 16.22
C TYR A 12 -12.95 2.58 17.02
N LYS A 13 -12.36 1.81 17.94
CA LYS A 13 -13.11 0.85 18.77
C LYS A 13 -13.81 1.48 19.96
N LEU A 14 -13.38 2.66 20.41
CA LEU A 14 -14.09 3.47 21.40
C LEU A 14 -15.34 4.07 20.75
N GLN A 15 -16.45 3.30 20.73
CA GLN A 15 -17.70 3.79 20.19
C GLN A 15 -18.21 5.01 20.97
N PRO A 16 -18.78 6.04 20.30
CA PRO A 16 -19.35 7.21 20.97
C PRO A 16 -20.59 6.92 21.84
N ASN A 17 -21.22 5.73 21.73
CA ASN A 17 -22.49 5.40 22.38
C ASN A 17 -22.44 4.20 23.37
N GLY A 18 -21.45 4.17 24.27
CA GLY A 18 -21.65 3.52 25.59
C GLY A 18 -20.94 2.19 25.86
N GLY A 19 -20.09 1.70 24.96
CA GLY A 19 -19.20 0.55 25.20
C GLY A 19 -17.78 1.00 25.61
N THR A 20 -17.61 1.69 26.73
CA THR A 20 -16.34 2.27 27.18
C THR A 20 -15.44 1.26 27.89
N THR A 21 -15.03 0.19 27.23
CA THR A 21 -13.85 -0.58 27.69
C THR A 21 -12.66 -0.19 26.82
N PRO A 22 -11.73 0.62 27.35
CA PRO A 22 -10.48 0.92 26.65
C PRO A 22 -9.76 -0.38 26.28
N ILE A 23 -9.25 -0.46 25.05
CA ILE A 23 -8.39 -1.58 24.67
C ILE A 23 -7.10 -1.47 25.50
N PRO A 24 -6.74 -2.51 26.28
CA PRO A 24 -5.60 -2.45 27.16
C PRO A 24 -4.30 -2.34 26.35
N THR A 25 -3.31 -1.64 26.90
CA THR A 25 -1.98 -1.49 26.30
C THR A 25 -1.23 -2.82 26.16
N THR A 26 -1.65 -3.85 26.89
CA THR A 26 -1.14 -5.22 26.75
C THR A 26 -1.36 -5.81 25.36
N ASP A 27 -2.35 -5.30 24.62
CA ASP A 27 -2.68 -5.79 23.28
C ASP A 27 -1.85 -5.12 22.19
N ASP A 28 -0.94 -4.21 22.51
CA ASP A 28 -0.20 -3.40 21.53
C ASP A 28 0.56 -4.21 20.49
N LEU A 29 1.21 -5.30 20.92
CA LEU A 29 1.92 -6.20 20.00
C LEU A 29 0.94 -6.92 19.07
N LEU A 30 -0.23 -7.29 19.58
CA LEU A 30 -1.28 -7.91 18.80
C LEU A 30 -1.87 -6.92 17.79
N ILE A 31 -2.22 -5.70 18.21
CA ILE A 31 -2.77 -4.64 17.35
C ILE A 31 -1.78 -4.30 16.25
N THR A 32 -0.49 -4.15 16.57
CA THR A 32 0.56 -3.89 15.58
C THR A 32 0.64 -5.01 14.54
N ARG A 33 0.57 -6.27 14.98
CA ARG A 33 0.57 -7.42 14.08
C ARG A 33 -0.67 -7.43 13.19
N LEU A 34 -1.86 -7.17 13.74
CA LEU A 34 -3.11 -7.18 12.99
C LEU A 34 -3.18 -6.03 11.97
N LEU A 35 -2.68 -4.84 12.30
CA LEU A 35 -2.53 -3.74 11.35
C LEU A 35 -1.63 -4.13 10.17
N GLY A 36 -0.52 -4.83 10.43
CA GLY A 36 0.36 -5.35 9.38
C GLY A 36 -0.30 -6.40 8.49
N VAL A 37 -1.09 -7.30 9.08
CA VAL A 37 -1.88 -8.30 8.32
C VAL A 37 -2.94 -7.61 7.47
N ALA A 38 -3.70 -6.67 8.06
CA ALA A 38 -4.73 -5.92 7.35
C ALA A 38 -4.13 -5.14 6.16
N GLN A 39 -2.99 -4.48 6.35
CA GLN A 39 -2.27 -3.82 5.26
C GLN A 39 -1.88 -4.80 4.14
N ALA A 40 -1.30 -5.95 4.48
CA ALA A 40 -0.90 -6.94 3.48
C ALA A 40 -2.11 -7.50 2.69
N GLU A 41 -3.25 -7.70 3.34
CA GLU A 41 -4.49 -8.11 2.68
C GLU A 41 -5.03 -7.04 1.72
N ILE A 42 -4.97 -5.77 2.12
CA ILE A 42 -5.37 -4.63 1.29
C ILE A 42 -4.45 -4.53 0.07
N ASP A 43 -3.14 -4.65 0.26
CA ASP A 43 -2.15 -4.54 -0.82
C ASP A 43 -2.33 -5.66 -1.85
N LEU A 44 -2.59 -6.88 -1.36
CA LEU A 44 -2.89 -8.04 -2.20
C LEU A 44 -4.18 -7.83 -2.99
N TYR A 45 -5.23 -7.29 -2.37
CA TYR A 45 -6.51 -7.03 -3.03
C TYR A 45 -6.41 -5.92 -4.08
N CYS A 46 -5.70 -4.84 -3.77
CA CYS A 46 -5.54 -3.66 -4.63
C CYS A 46 -4.45 -3.83 -5.69
N HIS A 47 -3.58 -4.84 -5.56
CA HIS A 47 -2.36 -5.04 -6.35
C HIS A 47 -1.45 -3.79 -6.35
N ARG A 48 -1.33 -3.15 -5.19
CA ARG A 48 -0.73 -1.82 -5.03
C ARG A 48 -0.39 -1.59 -3.56
N SER A 49 0.66 -0.82 -3.29
CA SER A 49 0.96 -0.31 -1.95
C SER A 49 0.63 1.18 -1.84
N PHE A 50 -0.02 1.54 -0.74
CA PHE A 50 -0.39 2.92 -0.36
C PHE A 50 0.63 3.55 0.58
N GLU A 51 1.73 2.87 0.85
CA GLU A 51 2.88 3.39 1.59
C GLU A 51 3.91 3.91 0.59
N ALA A 52 4.24 5.20 0.71
CA ALA A 52 5.33 5.78 -0.03
C ALA A 52 6.68 5.49 0.65
N VAL A 53 7.64 4.96 -0.09
CA VAL A 53 9.01 4.72 0.36
C VAL A 53 9.98 5.46 -0.54
N THR A 54 10.83 6.30 0.05
CA THR A 54 11.94 6.92 -0.68
C THR A 54 13.08 5.93 -0.79
N THR A 55 13.35 5.48 -2.01
CA THR A 55 14.41 4.51 -2.29
C THR A 55 14.92 4.65 -3.71
N THR A 56 16.04 3.98 -3.99
CA THR A 56 16.56 3.80 -5.34
C THR A 56 16.09 2.45 -5.88
N ARG A 57 15.51 2.45 -7.08
CA ARG A 57 15.22 1.23 -7.84
C ARG A 57 16.13 1.12 -9.05
N PHE A 58 16.56 -0.10 -9.32
CA PHE A 58 17.51 -0.42 -10.37
C PHE A 58 16.81 -1.18 -11.49
N TYR A 59 17.12 -0.78 -12.72
CA TYR A 59 16.61 -1.42 -13.92
C TYR A 59 17.76 -1.89 -14.80
N ASP A 60 17.75 -3.18 -15.11
CA ASP A 60 18.75 -3.89 -15.90
C ASP A 60 18.09 -4.54 -17.13
N GLU A 61 18.86 -5.29 -17.93
CA GLU A 61 18.29 -5.97 -19.10
C GLU A 61 17.19 -7.00 -18.74
N ALA A 62 17.23 -7.57 -17.55
CA ALA A 62 16.30 -8.62 -17.13
C ALA A 62 14.93 -8.06 -16.70
N ASN A 63 14.88 -6.88 -16.11
CA ASN A 63 13.66 -6.29 -15.56
C ASN A 63 13.18 -5.02 -16.28
N ALA A 64 14.04 -4.38 -17.09
CA ALA A 64 13.69 -3.14 -17.77
C ALA A 64 12.75 -3.40 -18.94
N ARG A 65 11.48 -3.05 -18.75
CA ARG A 65 10.50 -3.06 -19.85
C ARG A 65 10.51 -1.73 -20.56
N MET A 66 11.06 -1.69 -21.77
CA MET A 66 11.13 -0.47 -22.59
C MET A 66 10.35 -0.59 -23.90
N VAL A 67 9.67 0.50 -24.29
CA VAL A 67 9.05 0.63 -25.63
C VAL A 67 9.39 2.01 -26.18
N GLY A 68 10.30 2.06 -27.17
CA GLY A 68 10.88 3.30 -27.65
C GLY A 68 11.65 4.02 -26.53
N GLN A 69 11.37 5.30 -26.29
CA GLN A 69 11.98 6.08 -25.21
C GLN A 69 11.27 5.92 -23.85
N ARG A 70 10.26 5.04 -23.75
CA ARG A 70 9.50 4.81 -22.52
C ARG A 70 10.08 3.64 -21.73
N LEU A 71 10.42 3.89 -20.47
CA LEU A 71 10.69 2.86 -19.47
C LEU A 71 9.44 2.67 -18.61
N TYR A 72 8.94 1.44 -18.55
CA TYR A 72 7.82 1.05 -17.69
C TYR A 72 8.37 0.69 -16.31
N LEU A 73 7.77 1.30 -15.29
CA LEU A 73 8.16 1.09 -13.91
C LEU A 73 7.49 -0.17 -13.36
N ASP A 74 8.22 -0.88 -12.51
CA ASP A 74 7.74 -2.07 -11.82
C ASP A 74 6.79 -1.75 -10.65
N THR A 75 6.89 -0.54 -10.09
CA THR A 75 5.92 0.02 -9.16
C THR A 75 5.63 1.49 -9.47
N GLU A 76 4.63 2.01 -8.80
CA GLU A 76 4.20 3.40 -8.90
C GLU A 76 5.20 4.37 -8.28
N LEU A 77 5.33 5.54 -8.88
CA LEU A 77 6.28 6.56 -8.50
C LEU A 77 5.56 7.89 -8.28
N LEU A 78 5.84 8.58 -7.18
CA LEU A 78 5.29 9.90 -6.87
C LEU A 78 6.20 11.02 -7.33
N THR A 79 7.50 10.86 -7.14
CA THR A 79 8.50 11.89 -7.45
C THR A 79 9.82 11.22 -7.83
N VAL A 80 10.58 11.87 -8.70
CA VAL A 80 11.97 11.51 -9.01
C VAL A 80 12.86 12.58 -8.43
N THR A 81 13.89 12.18 -7.69
CA THR A 81 14.93 13.06 -7.16
C THR A 81 16.23 12.95 -7.94
N SER A 82 16.58 11.75 -8.41
CA SER A 82 17.75 11.52 -9.27
C SER A 82 17.49 10.38 -10.24
N LEU A 83 18.11 10.47 -11.42
CA LEU A 83 18.05 9.45 -12.45
C LEU A 83 19.45 9.25 -13.06
N MET A 84 20.05 8.11 -12.79
CA MET A 84 21.29 7.67 -13.42
C MET A 84 20.97 6.66 -14.50
N ASN A 85 21.55 6.85 -15.68
CA ASN A 85 21.38 5.96 -16.81
C ASN A 85 22.43 4.84 -16.77
N GLY A 86 22.23 3.75 -17.53
CA GLY A 86 23.13 2.59 -17.54
C GLY A 86 24.52 2.86 -18.17
N ASP A 87 24.80 4.07 -18.61
CA ASP A 87 26.14 4.54 -19.01
C ASP A 87 26.85 5.36 -17.91
N GLY A 88 26.26 5.41 -16.70
CA GLY A 88 26.78 6.15 -15.55
C GLY A 88 26.57 7.66 -15.63
N ARG A 89 25.83 8.16 -16.63
CA ARG A 89 25.50 9.59 -16.75
C ARG A 89 24.18 9.89 -16.07
N GLU A 90 24.15 11.02 -15.36
CA GLU A 90 22.90 11.56 -14.83
C GLU A 90 22.03 12.11 -15.97
N ILE A 91 20.76 11.71 -16.00
CA ILE A 91 19.74 12.36 -16.81
C ILE A 91 19.06 13.40 -15.90
N PRO A 92 19.22 14.71 -16.19
CA PRO A 92 18.62 15.75 -15.38
C PRO A 92 17.08 15.64 -15.40
N LEU A 93 16.40 16.18 -14.39
CA LEU A 93 14.93 16.17 -14.30
C LEU A 93 14.24 16.82 -15.51
N THR A 94 14.93 17.69 -16.24
CA THR A 94 14.45 18.32 -17.48
C THR A 94 14.66 17.43 -18.72
N GLY A 95 15.41 16.34 -18.62
CA GLY A 95 15.73 15.40 -19.69
C GLY A 95 14.66 14.34 -19.96
N PHE A 96 13.66 14.23 -19.08
CA PHE A 96 12.58 13.27 -19.21
C PHE A 96 11.21 13.87 -18.85
N ARG A 97 10.17 13.06 -19.00
CA ARG A 97 8.82 13.32 -18.51
C ARG A 97 8.29 12.08 -17.80
N LEU A 98 7.50 12.32 -16.76
CA LEU A 98 6.75 11.27 -16.07
C LEU A 98 5.39 11.11 -16.76
N GLU A 99 4.92 9.86 -16.86
CA GLU A 99 3.61 9.50 -17.40
C GLU A 99 2.82 8.69 -16.35
N PRO A 100 1.50 8.96 -16.14
CA PRO A 100 0.67 9.95 -16.83
C PRO A 100 1.11 11.40 -16.55
N ARG A 101 0.79 12.32 -17.49
CA ARG A 101 1.48 13.61 -17.56
C ARG A 101 1.11 14.61 -16.46
N ASN A 102 -0.12 14.53 -15.97
CA ASN A 102 -0.72 15.60 -15.19
C ASN A 102 -0.75 15.30 -13.69
N GLU A 103 -0.81 14.03 -13.29
CA GLU A 103 -0.97 13.65 -11.88
C GLU A 103 -0.27 12.32 -11.58
N PRO A 104 0.34 12.17 -10.39
CA PRO A 104 0.82 10.88 -9.90
C PRO A 104 -0.36 9.97 -9.52
N PRO A 105 -0.16 8.66 -9.37
CA PRO A 105 1.12 7.94 -9.48
C PRO A 105 1.61 7.79 -10.93
N TYR A 106 2.90 7.98 -11.12
CA TYR A 106 3.59 7.76 -12.39
C TYR A 106 3.94 6.27 -12.55
N THR A 107 3.70 5.74 -13.74
CA THR A 107 3.95 4.33 -14.07
C THR A 107 5.01 4.17 -15.16
N MET A 108 5.39 5.28 -15.81
CA MET A 108 6.41 5.28 -16.86
C MET A 108 7.24 6.55 -16.82
N ILE A 109 8.49 6.43 -17.28
CA ILE A 109 9.38 7.55 -17.55
C ILE A 109 9.67 7.56 -19.04
N THR A 110 9.45 8.69 -19.70
CA THR A 110 9.80 8.86 -21.11
C THR A 110 10.90 9.90 -21.27
N LEU A 111 11.98 9.51 -21.92
CA LEU A 111 13.06 10.45 -22.25
C LEU A 111 12.62 11.46 -23.30
N LYS A 112 13.26 12.64 -23.29
CA LYS A 112 13.18 13.60 -24.40
C LYS A 112 14.12 13.18 -25.54
N SER A 113 13.93 13.76 -26.71
CA SER A 113 14.66 13.40 -27.94
C SER A 113 16.19 13.51 -27.84
N SER A 114 16.72 14.33 -26.93
CA SER A 114 18.16 14.50 -26.70
C SER A 114 18.79 13.38 -25.86
N TRP A 115 17.99 12.45 -25.33
CA TRP A 115 18.42 11.39 -24.42
C TRP A 115 18.00 10.02 -24.94
N VAL A 116 18.76 9.00 -24.59
CA VAL A 116 18.48 7.60 -24.90
C VAL A 116 18.79 6.75 -23.69
N TRP A 117 18.00 5.69 -23.49
CA TRP A 117 18.27 4.73 -22.43
C TRP A 117 19.49 3.89 -22.79
N PHE A 118 20.37 3.69 -21.81
CA PHE A 118 21.45 2.73 -21.90
C PHE A 118 21.15 1.58 -20.93
N LEU A 119 21.16 0.37 -21.46
CA LEU A 119 21.20 -0.87 -20.69
C LEU A 119 22.57 -1.47 -20.96
N ASN A 120 23.36 -1.64 -19.91
CA ASN A 120 24.71 -2.18 -20.01
C ASN A 120 24.81 -3.41 -19.11
N LEU A 121 25.71 -4.34 -19.44
CA LEU A 121 25.83 -5.60 -18.71
C LEU A 121 26.33 -5.38 -17.28
N ASP A 122 27.18 -4.35 -17.10
CA ASP A 122 27.83 -4.02 -15.82
C ASP A 122 27.26 -2.76 -15.15
N ALA A 123 26.22 -2.13 -15.74
CA ALA A 123 25.65 -0.90 -15.20
C ALA A 123 24.13 -0.79 -15.45
N GLU A 124 23.43 -0.37 -14.41
CA GLU A 124 21.97 -0.34 -14.32
C GLU A 124 21.45 1.10 -14.38
N ILE A 125 20.20 1.26 -14.80
CA ILE A 125 19.48 2.52 -14.64
C ILE A 125 19.04 2.62 -13.19
N ALA A 126 19.51 3.64 -12.47
CA ALA A 126 19.14 3.86 -11.08
C ALA A 126 18.19 5.07 -10.98
N ILE A 127 16.97 4.82 -10.50
CA ILE A 127 15.96 5.85 -10.28
C ILE A 127 15.76 6.01 -8.78
N THR A 128 16.20 7.16 -8.25
CA THR A 128 15.93 7.56 -6.86
C THR A 128 14.69 8.43 -6.82
N GLY A 129 13.77 8.08 -5.95
CA GLY A 129 12.50 8.78 -5.85
C GLY A 129 11.63 8.27 -4.71
N THR A 130 10.44 8.83 -4.61
CA THR A 130 9.41 8.37 -3.68
C THR A 130 8.48 7.41 -4.41
N TRP A 131 8.51 6.14 -4.05
CA TRP A 131 7.77 5.05 -4.68
C TRP A 131 6.55 4.67 -3.88
N GLY A 132 5.41 4.48 -4.52
CA GLY A 132 4.13 4.15 -3.90
C GLY A 132 2.97 4.90 -4.56
N TYR A 133 1.74 4.57 -4.16
CA TYR A 133 0.55 5.23 -4.69
C TYR A 133 0.35 6.66 -4.16
N SER A 134 0.71 6.89 -2.90
CA SER A 134 0.41 8.13 -2.18
C SER A 134 1.40 8.36 -1.05
N ALA A 135 1.77 9.61 -0.79
CA ALA A 135 2.66 9.98 0.32
C ALA A 135 2.06 9.58 1.68
N THR A 136 0.74 9.71 1.79
CA THR A 136 -0.08 9.25 2.90
C THR A 136 -1.24 8.42 2.35
N ALA A 137 -1.54 7.28 2.98
CA ALA A 137 -2.62 6.42 2.54
C ALA A 137 -3.94 7.20 2.45
N PRO A 138 -4.76 7.04 1.40
CA PRO A 138 -6.04 7.75 1.27
C PRO A 138 -7.00 7.42 2.41
N ALA A 139 -7.85 8.37 2.82
CA ALA A 139 -8.79 8.17 3.92
C ALA A 139 -9.65 6.89 3.81
N PRO A 140 -10.17 6.49 2.62
CA PRO A 140 -10.90 5.22 2.48
C PRO A 140 -10.04 3.98 2.77
N ILE A 141 -8.75 4.01 2.46
CA ILE A 141 -7.80 2.92 2.73
C ILE A 141 -7.45 2.87 4.22
N GLN A 142 -7.28 4.03 4.85
CA GLN A 142 -7.10 4.10 6.31
C GLN A 142 -8.30 3.50 7.04
N GLN A 143 -9.52 3.90 6.63
CA GLN A 143 -10.77 3.37 7.18
C GLN A 143 -10.90 1.85 6.95
N ALA A 144 -10.60 1.37 5.75
CA ALA A 144 -10.60 -0.05 5.43
C ALA A 144 -9.61 -0.84 6.30
N THR A 145 -8.43 -0.28 6.56
CA THR A 145 -7.40 -0.88 7.43
C THR A 145 -7.91 -0.99 8.87
N LEU A 146 -8.55 0.06 9.39
CA LEU A 146 -9.12 0.08 10.74
C LEU A 146 -10.25 -0.94 10.89
N GLU A 147 -11.17 -0.99 9.93
CA GLU A 147 -12.31 -1.92 9.96
C GLU A 147 -11.86 -3.38 9.84
N LEU A 148 -10.91 -3.69 8.96
CA LEU A 148 -10.34 -5.03 8.82
C LEU A 148 -9.57 -5.45 10.09
N THR A 149 -8.80 -4.53 10.66
CA THR A 149 -8.10 -4.78 11.93
C THR A 149 -9.10 -5.06 13.06
N ALA A 150 -10.20 -4.30 13.12
CA ALA A 150 -11.26 -4.46 14.10
C ALA A 150 -11.96 -5.82 13.99
N TYR A 151 -12.21 -6.25 12.75
CA TYR A 151 -12.78 -7.54 12.43
C TYR A 151 -11.86 -8.70 12.87
N LEU A 152 -10.56 -8.64 12.53
CA LEU A 152 -9.58 -9.64 12.91
C LEU A 152 -9.38 -9.71 14.44
N TYR A 153 -9.43 -8.56 15.12
CA TYR A 153 -9.33 -8.49 16.57
C TYR A 153 -10.53 -9.15 17.27
N ASP A 154 -11.75 -8.91 16.79
CA ASP A 154 -12.97 -9.52 17.35
C ASP A 154 -13.01 -11.04 17.10
N LEU A 155 -12.60 -11.50 15.91
CA LEU A 155 -12.47 -12.92 15.59
C LEU A 155 -11.58 -13.66 16.59
N ARG A 156 -10.44 -13.06 16.94
CA ARG A 156 -9.50 -13.64 17.90
C ARG A 156 -10.06 -13.70 19.31
N LYS A 157 -10.85 -12.70 19.74
CA LYS A 157 -11.55 -12.75 21.03
C LYS A 157 -12.56 -13.88 21.06
N GLN A 158 -13.28 -14.12 19.97
CA GLN A 158 -14.29 -15.16 19.88
C GLN A 158 -13.71 -16.58 19.91
N GLN A 159 -12.54 -16.82 19.29
CA GLN A 159 -11.86 -18.11 19.36
C GLN A 159 -11.48 -18.56 20.78
N ASN A 160 -11.41 -17.65 21.74
CA ASN A 160 -11.14 -17.98 23.14
C ASN A 160 -12.40 -18.43 23.92
N TYR A 161 -13.59 -18.45 23.30
CA TYR A 161 -14.84 -18.93 23.91
C TYR A 161 -15.13 -20.41 23.56
N ASP A 162 -14.10 -21.25 23.49
CA ASP A 162 -14.25 -22.66 23.06
C ASP A 162 -14.78 -23.62 24.15
N VAL A 163 -15.27 -23.12 25.29
CA VAL A 163 -16.10 -23.93 26.20
C VAL A 163 -17.11 -23.02 26.91
N THR A 164 -18.40 -23.35 26.76
CA THR A 164 -19.57 -22.82 27.51
C THR A 164 -20.17 -21.47 27.07
N ALA A 165 -21.17 -21.51 26.19
CA ALA A 165 -22.49 -20.90 26.43
C ALA A 165 -23.48 -21.19 25.27
N MET A 166 -24.42 -22.09 25.58
CA MET A 166 -25.81 -22.24 25.09
C MET A 166 -26.27 -21.48 23.82
N PRO A 167 -26.84 -22.19 22.81
CA PRO A 167 -27.35 -21.59 21.58
C PRO A 167 -28.78 -21.09 21.77
N GLU A 168 -28.97 -19.82 22.16
CA GLU A 168 -30.33 -19.21 22.14
C GLU A 168 -30.39 -17.72 21.76
N LEU A 169 -29.27 -17.09 21.38
CA LEU A 169 -29.29 -15.71 20.88
C LEU A 169 -28.69 -15.63 19.48
N GLY A 170 -29.51 -15.08 18.56
CA GLY A 170 -29.28 -14.85 17.14
C GLY A 170 -27.81 -14.92 16.72
N GLN A 171 -27.48 -16.02 16.04
CA GLN A 171 -26.15 -16.26 15.48
C GLN A 171 -25.72 -15.04 14.68
N VAL A 172 -24.78 -14.27 15.20
CA VAL A 172 -23.92 -13.41 14.38
C VAL A 172 -23.04 -14.38 13.62
N VAL A 173 -23.56 -14.93 12.51
CA VAL A 173 -22.77 -15.64 11.53
C VAL A 173 -21.81 -14.61 10.98
N ILE A 174 -20.58 -14.62 11.50
CA ILE A 174 -19.51 -13.82 10.94
C ILE A 174 -19.33 -14.30 9.51
N PRO A 175 -19.64 -13.47 8.51
CA PRO A 175 -19.55 -13.91 7.13
C PRO A 175 -18.08 -14.25 6.83
N GLY A 176 -17.83 -15.47 6.36
CA GLY A 176 -16.51 -15.87 5.88
C GLY A 176 -16.06 -14.94 4.76
N GLY A 177 -14.96 -14.23 4.99
CA GLY A 177 -14.32 -13.33 4.03
C GLY A 177 -14.25 -11.88 4.49
N MET A 178 -13.45 -11.09 3.77
CA MET A 178 -13.27 -9.66 4.02
C MET A 178 -14.61 -8.91 4.00
N PRO A 179 -14.89 -8.01 4.98
CA PRO A 179 -16.17 -7.33 5.09
C PRO A 179 -16.57 -6.60 3.80
N LYS A 180 -17.88 -6.60 3.48
CA LYS A 180 -18.39 -5.98 2.25
C LYS A 180 -18.11 -4.48 2.18
N HIS A 181 -18.16 -3.78 3.32
CA HIS A 181 -17.89 -2.34 3.38
C HIS A 181 -16.44 -2.03 3.01
N VAL A 182 -15.48 -2.73 3.63
CA VAL A 182 -14.05 -2.70 3.27
C VAL A 182 -13.86 -2.92 1.77
N LYS A 183 -14.47 -3.97 1.19
CA LYS A 183 -14.38 -4.25 -0.26
C LYS A 183 -14.88 -3.09 -1.12
N ASN A 184 -15.99 -2.47 -0.74
CA ASN A 184 -16.56 -1.34 -1.48
C ASN A 184 -15.66 -0.11 -1.41
N LEU A 185 -15.05 0.17 -0.25
CA LEU A 185 -14.09 1.28 -0.09
C LEU A 185 -12.84 1.10 -0.96
N MET A 186 -12.38 -0.15 -1.14
CA MET A 186 -11.18 -0.46 -1.91
C MET A 186 -11.41 -0.65 -3.40
N ALA A 187 -12.66 -0.84 -3.83
CA ALA A 187 -12.98 -1.21 -5.21
C ALA A 187 -12.45 -0.21 -6.25
N GLU A 188 -12.45 1.08 -5.92
CA GLU A 188 -11.96 2.16 -6.80
C GLU A 188 -10.43 2.24 -6.84
N TYR A 189 -9.75 1.80 -5.78
CA TYR A 189 -8.30 1.89 -5.65
C TYR A 189 -7.55 0.68 -6.22
N ARG A 190 -8.28 -0.35 -6.65
CA ARG A 190 -7.71 -1.54 -7.27
C ARG A 190 -7.07 -1.20 -8.62
N ARG A 191 -5.80 -1.57 -8.77
CA ARG A 191 -5.08 -1.39 -10.04
C ARG A 191 -5.72 -2.24 -11.13
N LYS A 192 -6.24 -1.59 -12.16
CA LYS A 192 -6.79 -2.22 -13.36
C LYS A 192 -5.68 -2.27 -14.42
N TRP A 193 -4.84 -3.30 -14.31
CA TRP A 193 -3.78 -3.70 -15.28
C TRP A 193 -2.85 -2.56 -15.73
#